data_AF-A0A854CL74-F1
#
_entry.id   AF-A0A854CL74-F1
#
_cell.length_a   1.000
_cell.length_b   1.000
_cell.length_c   1.000
_cell.angle_alpha   90.00
_cell.angle_beta   90.00
_cell.angle_gamma   90.00
#
_symmetry.space_group_name_H-M   'P 1'
#
loop_
_entity.id
_entity.type
_entity.pdbx_description
1 polymer ?
#
loop_
_entity_poly.entity_id
_entity_poly.type
_entity_poly.pdbx_seq_one_letter_code
_entity_poly.pdbx_strand_id
1 'polypeptide(L)'
;MNAQLVPYNQRKYQIDTREDPTPTEEERELLRTRQVLIDQRNEIRDIQLDSMLTGLAPMENIHPPKTTTSRVSVVQHKVIETNRRAFLAVEGKELDMGLIGRDYARAQRRIEPLEASGADYRKIKRLKRMMEGYQNWLALRQMIDDINDQLALLGAPQLSDSDPSTPREREDAAQEQLDRHGDSMENGYR
;
A
#
# COMPACT_ATOMS: atom_id res chain seq x y z
N MET A 1 -16.53 10.90 13.38
CA MET A 1 -17.58 11.11 14.40
C MET A 1 -17.05 11.01 15.84
N ASN A 2 -16.26 11.99 16.29
CA ASN A 2 -16.14 12.31 17.72
C ASN A 2 -15.67 13.75 18.00
N ALA A 3 -15.24 14.51 16.98
CA ALA A 3 -15.10 15.97 17.09
C ALA A 3 -16.46 16.68 17.33
N GLN A 4 -17.56 16.04 16.97
CA GLN A 4 -18.92 16.54 17.21
C GLN A 4 -19.36 16.41 18.66
N LEU A 5 -18.71 15.61 19.52
CA LEU A 5 -19.13 15.48 20.93
C LEU A 5 -18.44 16.47 21.87
N VAL A 6 -17.33 17.09 21.47
CA VAL A 6 -16.65 18.13 22.26
C VAL A 6 -17.58 19.33 22.50
N PRO A 7 -18.30 19.85 21.48
CA PRO A 7 -19.34 20.85 21.70
C PRO A 7 -20.52 20.32 22.52
N TYR A 8 -20.88 19.04 22.44
CA TYR A 8 -21.99 18.48 23.22
C TYR A 8 -21.65 18.29 24.70
N ASN A 9 -20.39 18.11 25.09
CA ASN A 9 -20.02 18.18 26.52
C ASN A 9 -20.21 19.60 27.08
N GLN A 10 -19.93 20.64 26.28
CA GLN A 10 -20.18 22.04 26.66
C GLN A 10 -21.67 22.44 26.51
N ARG A 11 -22.39 21.84 25.54
CA ARG A 11 -23.79 22.14 25.22
C ARG A 11 -24.81 21.24 25.91
N LYS A 12 -24.40 20.16 26.58
CA LYS A 12 -25.30 19.35 27.42
C LYS A 12 -26.01 20.22 28.46
N TYR A 13 -25.36 21.32 28.86
CA TYR A 13 -25.87 22.33 29.79
C TYR A 13 -26.35 23.64 29.12
N GLN A 14 -26.57 23.63 27.80
CA GLN A 14 -27.01 24.81 27.03
C GLN A 14 -28.36 24.58 26.33
N ILE A 15 -29.03 23.45 26.59
CA ILE A 15 -30.32 23.08 25.99
C ILE A 15 -31.34 22.83 27.12
N ASP A 16 -31.52 23.80 28.02
CA ASP A 16 -32.81 24.15 28.63
C ASP A 16 -32.61 25.46 29.42
N THR A 17 -33.40 26.50 29.13
CA THR A 17 -33.34 27.80 29.84
C THR A 17 -34.12 27.79 31.16
N ARG A 18 -34.27 26.62 31.78
CA ARG A 18 -34.87 26.44 33.10
C ARG A 18 -33.78 25.93 34.03
N GLU A 19 -33.18 26.84 34.80
CA GLU A 19 -32.23 26.59 35.90
C GLU A 19 -31.45 25.27 35.77
N ASP A 20 -30.51 25.23 34.83
CA ASP A 20 -29.61 24.10 34.71
C ASP A 20 -28.68 24.11 35.94
N PRO A 21 -28.78 23.13 36.86
CA PRO A 21 -28.01 23.17 38.08
C PRO A 21 -26.54 23.11 37.71
N THR A 22 -25.76 24.01 38.31
CA THR A 22 -24.30 23.96 38.20
C THR A 22 -23.85 22.55 38.58
N PRO A 23 -23.03 21.85 37.76
CA PRO A 23 -22.76 20.44 37.99
C PRO A 23 -22.19 20.24 39.39
N THR A 24 -22.69 19.21 40.09
CA THR A 24 -22.25 18.87 41.44
C THR A 24 -20.77 18.46 41.41
N GLU A 25 -20.07 18.47 42.55
CA GLU A 25 -18.66 18.08 42.56
C GLU A 25 -18.46 16.63 42.07
N GLU A 26 -19.40 15.74 42.37
CA GLU A 26 -19.43 14.36 41.85
C GLU A 26 -19.57 14.33 40.32
N GLU A 27 -20.46 15.14 39.74
CA GLU A 27 -20.61 15.24 38.28
C GLU A 27 -19.35 15.83 37.62
N ARG A 28 -18.69 16.80 38.26
CA ARG A 28 -17.42 17.37 37.78
C ARG A 28 -16.31 16.32 37.78
N GLU A 29 -16.19 15.51 38.84
CA GLU A 29 -15.22 14.41 38.91
C GLU A 29 -15.48 13.34 37.84
N LEU A 30 -16.75 13.00 37.58
CA LEU A 30 -17.12 12.09 36.49
C LEU A 30 -16.75 12.65 35.11
N LEU A 31 -16.98 13.94 34.87
CA LEU A 31 -16.59 14.61 33.63
C LEU A 31 -15.07 14.65 33.45
N ARG A 32 -14.30 14.94 34.50
CA ARG A 32 -12.82 14.87 34.50
C ARG A 32 -12.35 13.46 34.14
N THR A 33 -12.90 12.44 34.80
CA THR A 33 -12.56 11.03 34.55
C THR A 33 -12.86 10.63 33.10
N ARG A 34 -14.05 11.02 32.59
CA ARG A 34 -14.44 10.76 31.20
C ARG A 34 -13.48 11.41 30.21
N GLN A 35 -13.05 12.65 30.47
CA GLN A 35 -12.12 13.35 29.60
C GLN A 35 -10.77 12.62 29.52
N VAL A 36 -10.22 12.18 30.66
CA VAL A 36 -8.97 11.40 30.70
C VAL A 36 -9.07 10.13 29.85
N LEU A 37 -10.18 9.38 29.95
CA LEU A 37 -10.40 8.16 29.16
C LEU A 37 -10.52 8.45 27.66
N ILE A 38 -11.16 9.57 27.29
CA ILE A 38 -11.25 10.01 25.89
C ILE A 38 -9.86 10.34 25.34
N ASP A 39 -9.03 11.03 26.11
CA ASP A 39 -7.70 11.45 25.70
C ASP A 39 -6.77 10.24 25.53
N GLN A 40 -6.79 9.28 26.47
CA GLN A 40 -6.07 8.01 26.34
C GLN A 40 -6.47 7.22 25.10
N ARG A 41 -7.79 7.13 24.84
CA ARG A 41 -8.29 6.46 23.62
C ARG A 41 -7.83 7.18 22.35
N ASN A 42 -7.81 8.51 22.34
CA ASN A 42 -7.36 9.29 21.19
C ASN A 42 -5.85 9.10 20.95
N GLU A 43 -5.04 9.06 22.00
CA GLU A 43 -3.60 8.79 21.91
C GLU A 43 -3.33 7.43 21.27
N ILE A 44 -3.98 6.36 21.76
CA ILE A 44 -3.85 5.02 21.19
C ILE A 44 -4.25 4.99 19.71
N ARG A 45 -5.36 5.66 19.37
CA ARG A 45 -5.82 5.79 17.98
C ARG A 45 -4.75 6.45 17.11
N ASP A 46 -4.15 7.54 17.58
CA ASP A 46 -3.18 8.30 16.80
C ASP A 46 -1.87 7.52 16.60
N ILE A 47 -1.42 6.77 17.63
CA ILE A 47 -0.31 5.82 17.52
C ILE A 47 -0.61 4.74 16.46
N GLN A 48 -1.82 4.18 16.46
CA GLN A 48 -2.22 3.19 15.46
C GLN A 48 -2.23 3.77 14.05
N LEU A 49 -2.72 5.00 13.88
CA LEU A 49 -2.73 5.70 12.60
C LEU A 49 -1.29 5.95 12.09
N ASP A 50 -0.40 6.42 12.96
CA ASP A 50 1.00 6.69 12.58
C ASP A 50 1.77 5.41 12.25
N SER A 51 1.50 4.31 12.95
CA SER A 51 2.04 2.99 12.61
C SER A 51 1.61 2.54 11.21
N MET A 52 0.33 2.69 10.85
CA MET A 52 -0.17 2.32 9.52
C MET A 52 0.38 3.22 8.41
N LEU A 53 0.52 4.52 8.67
CA LEU A 53 1.17 5.45 7.75
C LEU A 53 2.62 5.08 7.49
N THR A 54 3.34 4.62 8.51
CA THR A 54 4.74 4.20 8.39
C THR A 54 4.85 2.91 7.57
N GLY A 55 4.04 1.90 7.88
CA GLY A 55 4.06 0.61 7.18
C GLY A 55 3.72 0.72 5.69
N LEU A 56 2.78 1.60 5.35
CA LEU A 56 2.35 1.80 3.95
C LEU A 56 3.08 2.94 3.23
N ALA A 57 4.02 3.63 3.89
CA ALA A 57 4.75 4.75 3.30
C ALA A 57 5.35 4.47 1.91
N PRO A 58 5.95 3.28 1.65
CA PRO A 58 6.52 2.99 0.34
C PRO A 58 5.53 3.04 -0.83
N MET A 59 4.23 2.89 -0.53
CA MET A 59 3.15 2.81 -1.52
C MET A 59 2.59 4.18 -1.91
N GLU A 60 2.97 5.27 -1.23
CA GLU A 60 2.31 6.58 -1.38
C GLU A 60 2.27 7.14 -2.81
N ASN A 61 3.30 6.84 -3.62
CA ASN A 61 3.50 7.44 -4.94
C ASN A 61 3.34 6.44 -6.11
N ILE A 62 2.68 5.31 -5.86
CA ILE A 62 2.43 4.31 -6.90
C ILE A 62 1.15 4.69 -7.66
N HIS A 63 1.30 4.93 -8.96
CA HIS A 63 0.22 5.36 -9.84
C HIS A 63 -0.47 4.15 -10.47
N PRO A 64 -1.75 4.26 -10.83
CA PRO A 64 -2.46 3.18 -11.51
C PRO A 64 -1.80 2.85 -12.86
N PRO A 65 -1.91 1.58 -13.32
CA PRO A 65 -1.44 1.19 -14.64
C PRO A 65 -2.04 2.08 -15.72
N LYS A 66 -1.20 2.52 -16.67
CA LYS A 66 -1.68 3.24 -17.85
C LYS A 66 -2.36 2.28 -18.81
N THR A 67 -3.43 2.72 -19.45
CA THR A 67 -4.14 1.97 -20.47
C THR A 67 -4.29 2.81 -21.74
N THR A 68 -4.53 2.15 -22.88
CA THR A 68 -4.82 2.82 -24.15
C THR A 68 -5.86 2.06 -24.94
N THR A 69 -6.76 2.79 -25.61
CA THR A 69 -7.72 2.24 -26.57
C THR A 69 -7.19 2.30 -28.01
N SER A 70 -6.00 2.87 -28.20
CA SER A 70 -5.38 2.97 -29.52
C SER A 70 -4.99 1.58 -30.04
N ARG A 71 -5.29 1.32 -31.31
CA ARG A 71 -4.85 0.12 -32.03
C ARG A 71 -3.44 0.27 -32.62
N VAL A 72 -2.82 1.45 -32.46
CA VAL A 72 -1.48 1.72 -32.98
C VAL A 72 -0.44 1.00 -32.12
N SER A 73 0.27 0.04 -32.70
CA SER A 73 1.27 -0.80 -32.02
C SER A 73 2.31 0.01 -31.23
N VAL A 74 2.83 1.10 -31.80
CA VAL A 74 3.81 1.98 -31.12
C VAL A 74 3.23 2.59 -29.83
N VAL A 75 1.95 2.96 -29.84
CA VAL A 75 1.27 3.52 -28.66
C VAL A 75 1.05 2.44 -27.60
N GLN A 76 0.66 1.24 -28.01
CA GLN A 76 0.49 0.08 -27.11
C GLN A 76 1.82 -0.29 -26.44
N HIS A 77 2.89 -0.42 -27.22
CA HIS A 77 4.23 -0.73 -26.71
C HIS A 77 4.72 0.35 -25.72
N LYS A 78 4.50 1.63 -26.01
CA LYS A 78 4.86 2.73 -25.10
C LYS A 78 4.14 2.64 -23.75
N VAL A 79 2.87 2.25 -23.75
CA VAL A 79 2.09 2.07 -22.52
C VAL A 79 2.63 0.88 -21.71
N ILE A 80 2.86 -0.25 -22.37
CA ILE A 80 3.42 -1.46 -21.75
C ILE A 80 4.77 -1.15 -21.11
N GLU A 81 5.69 -0.52 -21.83
CA GLU A 81 7.02 -0.18 -21.33
C GLU A 81 6.95 0.84 -20.16
N THR A 82 5.99 1.77 -20.21
CA THR A 82 5.78 2.70 -19.09
C THR A 82 5.34 1.96 -17.81
N ASN A 83 4.41 1.01 -17.94
CA ASN A 83 3.94 0.21 -16.82
C ASN A 83 5.02 -0.74 -16.31
N ARG A 84 5.80 -1.35 -17.20
CA ARG A 84 6.97 -2.17 -16.86
C ARG A 84 7.98 -1.39 -16.03
N ARG A 85 8.34 -0.16 -16.44
CA ARG A 85 9.25 0.69 -15.65
C ARG A 85 8.68 1.04 -14.28
N ALA A 86 7.38 1.31 -14.20
CA ALA A 86 6.72 1.57 -12.91
C ALA A 86 6.75 0.33 -11.99
N PHE A 87 6.54 -0.86 -12.54
CA PHE A 87 6.66 -2.12 -11.83
C PHE A 87 8.09 -2.36 -11.31
N LEU A 88 9.10 -2.27 -12.19
CA LEU A 88 10.51 -2.45 -11.82
C LEU A 88 11.00 -1.43 -10.79
N ALA A 89 10.47 -0.20 -10.81
CA ALA A 89 10.79 0.82 -9.81
C ALA A 89 10.27 0.47 -8.39
N VAL A 90 9.29 -0.43 -8.27
CA VAL A 90 8.83 -0.95 -6.98
C VAL A 90 9.61 -2.20 -6.61
N GLU A 91 9.78 -3.14 -7.54
CA GLU A 91 10.57 -4.37 -7.30
C GLU A 91 12.01 -4.07 -6.89
N GLY A 92 12.66 -3.09 -7.55
CA GLY A 92 14.04 -2.69 -7.25
C GLY A 92 14.24 -2.04 -5.87
N LYS A 93 13.18 -1.84 -5.08
CA LYS A 93 13.27 -1.36 -3.69
C LYS A 93 13.36 -2.51 -2.68
N GLU A 94 13.31 -3.76 -3.11
CA GLU A 94 13.42 -4.96 -2.26
C GLU A 94 12.45 -4.92 -1.05
N LEU A 95 11.22 -4.47 -1.31
CA LEU A 95 10.21 -4.32 -0.25
C LEU A 95 9.67 -5.68 0.18
N ASP A 96 9.50 -5.89 1.48
CA ASP A 96 8.72 -7.02 1.98
C ASP A 96 7.22 -6.79 1.71
N MET A 97 6.77 -7.23 0.54
CA MET A 97 5.38 -7.10 0.12
C MET A 97 4.41 -7.90 1.01
N GLY A 98 4.88 -8.93 1.71
CA GLY A 98 4.09 -9.66 2.69
C GLY A 98 3.82 -8.82 3.95
N LEU A 99 4.81 -8.06 4.42
CA LEU A 99 4.64 -7.10 5.50
C LEU A 99 3.70 -5.95 5.08
N ILE A 100 3.92 -5.37 3.91
CA ILE A 100 3.08 -4.28 3.37
C ILE A 100 1.62 -4.74 3.21
N GLY A 101 1.40 -5.97 2.72
CA GLY A 101 0.07 -6.56 2.63
C GLY A 101 -0.64 -6.70 3.98
N ARG A 102 0.10 -7.03 5.06
CA ARG A 102 -0.44 -7.08 6.43
C ARG A 102 -0.84 -5.69 6.92
N ASP A 103 -0.02 -4.68 6.66
CA ASP A 103 -0.33 -3.29 7.03
C ASP A 103 -1.51 -2.73 6.23
N TYR A 104 -1.63 -3.07 4.95
CA TYR A 104 -2.79 -2.77 4.13
C TYR A 104 -4.06 -3.39 4.71
N ALA A 105 -4.05 -4.69 5.04
CA ALA A 105 -5.20 -5.37 5.63
C ALA A 105 -5.59 -4.80 7.00
N ARG A 106 -4.62 -4.29 7.76
CA ARG A 106 -4.89 -3.56 9.01
C ARG A 106 -5.56 -2.21 8.71
N ALA A 107 -5.01 -1.43 7.78
CA ALA A 107 -5.56 -0.14 7.37
C ALA A 107 -7.00 -0.28 6.84
N GLN A 108 -7.26 -1.27 5.99
CA GLN A 108 -8.58 -1.55 5.44
C GLN A 108 -9.63 -1.82 6.53
N ARG A 109 -9.27 -2.56 7.58
CA ARG A 109 -10.18 -2.81 8.72
C ARG A 109 -10.41 -1.60 9.62
N ARG A 110 -9.49 -0.64 9.62
CA ARG A 110 -9.48 0.49 10.57
C ARG A 110 -9.89 1.81 9.96
N ILE A 111 -9.97 1.92 8.63
CA ILE A 111 -10.19 3.20 7.96
C ILE A 111 -11.53 3.84 8.33
N GLU A 112 -12.63 3.07 8.30
CA GLU A 112 -13.96 3.56 8.67
C GLU A 112 -14.04 3.94 10.16
N PRO A 113 -13.58 3.10 11.12
CA PRO A 113 -13.46 3.51 12.51
C PRO A 113 -12.63 4.78 12.72
N LEU A 114 -11.53 4.96 11.97
CA LEU A 114 -10.67 6.14 12.08
C LEU A 114 -11.39 7.40 11.62
N GLU A 115 -12.09 7.36 10.48
CA GLU A 115 -12.95 8.45 10.01
C GLU A 115 -14.07 8.76 11.00
N ALA A 116 -14.65 7.71 11.58
CA ALA A 116 -15.64 7.81 12.63
C ALA A 116 -15.04 8.28 13.97
N SER A 117 -13.74 8.31 14.18
CA SER A 117 -13.17 8.65 15.51
C SER A 117 -12.69 10.10 15.66
N GLY A 118 -12.72 10.90 14.60
CA GLY A 118 -12.17 12.27 14.63
C GLY A 118 -10.64 12.30 14.62
N ALA A 119 -9.98 11.28 14.05
CA ALA A 119 -8.55 11.33 13.76
C ALA A 119 -8.24 12.44 12.73
N ASP A 120 -6.97 12.84 12.64
CA ASP A 120 -6.53 13.87 11.70
C ASP A 120 -6.90 13.50 10.25
N TYR A 121 -7.75 14.34 9.65
CA TYR A 121 -8.21 14.19 8.27
C TYR A 121 -7.07 14.09 7.26
N ARG A 122 -5.98 14.85 7.44
CA ARG A 122 -4.83 14.84 6.51
C ARG A 122 -4.11 13.49 6.59
N LYS A 123 -3.95 12.94 7.80
CA LYS A 123 -3.37 11.61 8.02
C LYS A 123 -4.24 10.51 7.41
N ILE A 124 -5.56 10.58 7.62
CA ILE A 124 -6.51 9.63 6.99
C ILE A 124 -6.44 9.70 5.46
N LYS A 125 -6.48 10.91 4.88
CA LYS A 125 -6.39 11.09 3.42
C LYS A 125 -5.08 10.52 2.87
N ARG A 126 -3.97 10.74 3.57
CA ARG A 126 -2.67 10.18 3.22
C ARG A 126 -2.67 8.65 3.29
N LEU A 127 -3.26 8.06 4.32
CA LEU A 127 -3.40 6.61 4.46
C LEU A 127 -4.22 6.01 3.30
N LYS A 128 -5.35 6.63 2.92
CA LYS A 128 -6.16 6.19 1.77
C LYS A 128 -5.35 6.19 0.47
N ARG A 129 -4.59 7.25 0.20
CA ARG A 129 -3.70 7.31 -0.97
C ARG A 129 -2.64 6.21 -0.97
N MET A 130 -2.07 5.87 0.19
CA MET A 130 -1.11 4.75 0.30
C MET A 130 -1.80 3.39 0.06
N MET A 131 -3.04 3.22 0.54
CA MET A 131 -3.85 2.04 0.26
C MET A 131 -4.16 1.91 -1.24
N GLU A 132 -4.53 3.01 -1.90
CA GLU A 132 -4.70 3.07 -3.36
C GLU A 132 -3.39 2.71 -4.08
N GLY A 133 -2.25 3.22 -3.61
CA GLY A 133 -0.94 2.89 -4.16
C GLY A 133 -0.61 1.40 -4.08
N TYR A 134 -0.96 0.71 -2.98
CA TYR A 134 -0.82 -0.74 -2.87
C TYR A 134 -1.70 -1.48 -3.89
N GLN A 135 -2.96 -1.05 -4.07
CA GLN A 135 -3.84 -1.62 -5.09
C GLN A 135 -3.31 -1.38 -6.51
N ASN A 136 -2.76 -0.19 -6.78
CA ASN A 136 -2.14 0.15 -8.05
C ASN A 136 -0.94 -0.76 -8.34
N TRP A 137 -0.13 -1.09 -7.33
CA TRP A 137 0.96 -2.04 -7.48
C TRP A 137 0.45 -3.45 -7.79
N LEU A 138 -0.58 -3.94 -7.10
CA LEU A 138 -1.20 -5.24 -7.40
C LEU A 138 -1.71 -5.29 -8.85
N ALA A 139 -2.34 -4.22 -9.32
CA ALA A 139 -2.82 -4.12 -10.69
C ALA A 139 -1.67 -4.05 -11.71
N LEU A 140 -0.57 -3.36 -11.40
CA LEU A 140 0.64 -3.35 -12.25
C LEU A 140 1.23 -4.75 -12.36
N ARG A 141 1.36 -5.45 -11.23
CA ARG A 141 1.88 -6.82 -11.19
C ARG A 141 1.02 -7.77 -12.02
N GLN A 142 -0.30 -7.76 -11.81
CA GLN A 142 -1.22 -8.61 -12.59
C GLN A 142 -1.11 -8.34 -14.09
N MET A 143 -1.04 -7.06 -14.50
CA MET A 143 -0.87 -6.71 -15.90
C MET A 143 0.43 -7.24 -16.50
N ILE A 144 1.53 -7.19 -15.74
CA ILE A 144 2.82 -7.73 -16.20
C ILE A 144 2.75 -9.25 -16.29
N ASP A 145 2.15 -9.92 -15.32
CA ASP A 145 1.95 -11.38 -15.33
C ASP A 145 1.10 -11.81 -16.56
N ASP A 146 -0.02 -11.13 -16.81
CA ASP A 146 -0.88 -11.41 -17.98
C ASP A 146 -0.13 -11.26 -19.31
N ILE A 147 0.73 -10.24 -19.44
CA ILE A 147 1.52 -10.03 -20.65
C ILE A 147 2.65 -11.06 -20.75
N ASN A 148 3.29 -11.41 -19.64
CA ASN A 148 4.31 -12.46 -19.60
C ASN A 148 3.76 -13.81 -20.02
N ASP A 149 2.55 -14.16 -19.59
CA ASP A 149 1.87 -15.38 -20.03
C ASP A 149 1.66 -15.39 -21.55
N GLN A 150 1.26 -14.26 -22.13
CA GLN A 150 1.13 -14.12 -23.59
C GLN A 150 2.47 -14.24 -24.32
N LEU A 151 3.52 -13.62 -23.77
CA LEU A 151 4.87 -13.68 -24.34
C LEU A 151 5.45 -15.09 -24.27
N ALA A 152 5.19 -15.82 -23.19
CA ALA A 152 5.60 -17.22 -23.03
C ALA A 152 4.97 -18.11 -24.11
N LEU A 153 3.69 -17.92 -24.44
CA LEU A 153 3.03 -18.63 -25.54
C LEU A 153 3.66 -18.35 -26.92
N LEU A 154 4.30 -17.20 -27.07
CA LEU A 154 4.97 -16.77 -28.31
C LEU A 154 6.48 -17.06 -28.31
N GLY A 155 7.03 -17.62 -27.23
CA GLY A 155 8.47 -17.81 -27.06
C GLY A 155 9.27 -16.51 -26.98
N ALA A 156 8.63 -15.40 -26.61
CA ALA A 156 9.25 -14.08 -26.49
C ALA A 156 9.84 -13.84 -25.08
N PRO A 157 10.77 -12.89 -24.91
CA PRO A 157 11.34 -12.54 -23.60
C PRO A 157 10.27 -11.98 -22.66
N GLN A 158 10.38 -12.23 -21.35
CA GLN A 158 9.41 -11.71 -20.38
C GLN A 158 9.70 -10.24 -20.04
N LEU A 159 8.65 -9.47 -19.75
CA LEU A 159 8.76 -8.07 -19.34
C LEU A 159 9.33 -7.92 -17.92
N SER A 160 9.20 -8.93 -17.08
CA SER A 160 9.80 -8.95 -15.74
C SER A 160 11.31 -9.17 -15.75
N ASP A 161 11.88 -9.64 -16.88
CA ASP A 161 13.30 -9.94 -16.94
C ASP A 161 14.13 -8.64 -16.90
N SER A 162 15.13 -8.67 -16.03
CA SER A 162 16.13 -7.59 -15.89
C SER A 162 17.06 -7.54 -17.10
N ASP A 163 17.24 -8.69 -17.75
CA ASP A 163 17.97 -8.89 -19.01
C ASP A 163 17.08 -9.74 -19.96
N PRO A 164 16.44 -9.14 -20.98
CA PRO A 164 15.38 -9.79 -21.73
C PRO A 164 15.94 -10.88 -22.66
N SER A 165 15.97 -12.12 -22.18
CA SER A 165 16.31 -13.31 -22.98
C SER A 165 15.06 -14.15 -23.26
N THR A 166 14.92 -14.67 -24.48
CA THR A 166 13.87 -15.64 -24.83
C THR A 166 14.02 -16.94 -24.01
N PRO A 167 12.97 -17.76 -23.87
CA PRO A 167 13.09 -19.09 -23.26
C PRO A 167 14.19 -19.95 -23.92
N ARG A 168 14.35 -19.84 -25.23
CA ARG A 168 15.37 -20.57 -26.00
C ARG A 168 16.79 -20.07 -25.71
N GLU A 169 16.99 -18.75 -25.67
CA GLU A 169 18.29 -18.16 -25.28
C GLU A 169 18.64 -18.50 -23.83
N ARG A 170 17.66 -18.68 -22.93
CA ARG A 170 17.90 -19.15 -21.55
C ARG A 170 18.31 -20.62 -21.50
N GLU A 171 17.68 -21.49 -22.30
CA GLU A 171 18.08 -22.90 -22.43
C GLU A 171 19.50 -23.00 -23.01
N ASP A 172 19.78 -22.26 -24.08
CA ASP A 172 21.10 -22.24 -24.72
C ASP A 172 22.18 -21.72 -23.77
N ALA A 173 21.90 -20.66 -22.99
CA ALA A 173 22.83 -20.14 -21.99
C ALA A 173 23.04 -21.11 -20.80
N ALA A 174 21.98 -21.80 -20.36
CA ALA A 174 22.09 -22.82 -19.31
C ALA A 174 22.91 -24.02 -19.79
N GLN A 175 22.73 -24.43 -21.05
CA GLN A 175 23.50 -25.49 -21.68
C GLN A 175 24.96 -25.09 -21.84
N GLU A 176 25.26 -23.87 -22.32
CA GLU A 176 26.64 -23.36 -22.39
C GLU A 176 27.32 -23.29 -21.02
N GLN A 177 26.59 -22.96 -19.94
CA GLN A 177 27.15 -22.99 -18.58
C GLN A 177 27.49 -24.41 -18.13
N LEU A 178 26.63 -25.39 -18.43
CA LEU A 178 26.89 -26.79 -18.14
C LEU A 178 28.09 -27.32 -18.93
N ASP A 179 28.19 -26.97 -20.21
CA ASP A 179 29.29 -27.38 -21.10
C ASP A 179 30.62 -26.76 -20.63
N ARG A 180 30.64 -25.44 -20.30
CA ARG A 180 31.84 -24.78 -19.72
C ARG A 180 32.26 -25.42 -18.40
N HIS A 181 31.31 -25.85 -17.57
CA HIS A 181 31.60 -26.54 -16.32
C HIS A 181 32.13 -27.96 -16.55
N GLY A 182 31.66 -28.65 -17.59
CA GLY A 182 32.20 -29.92 -18.07
C GLY A 182 33.65 -29.78 -18.55
N ASP A 183 33.91 -28.81 -19.44
CA ASP A 183 35.25 -28.52 -19.97
C ASP A 183 36.24 -28.11 -18.87
N SER A 184 35.76 -27.43 -17.82
CA SER A 184 36.58 -27.04 -16.66
C SER A 184 36.94 -28.22 -15.77
N MET A 185 36.05 -29.21 -15.66
CA MET A 185 36.31 -30.48 -14.96
C MET A 185 37.26 -31.38 -15.76
N GLU A 186 37.14 -31.39 -17.10
CA GLU A 186 37.96 -32.21 -17.98
C GLU A 186 39.39 -31.66 -18.16
N ASN A 187 39.57 -30.33 -18.16
CA ASN A 187 40.87 -29.67 -18.26
C ASN A 187 41.52 -29.33 -16.90
N GLY A 188 40.82 -29.53 -15.78
CA GLY A 188 41.29 -29.20 -14.43
C GLY A 188 42.05 -30.31 -13.69
N TYR A 189 42.16 -31.52 -14.27
CA TYR A 189 42.96 -32.63 -13.74
C TYR A 189 44.12 -32.97 -14.69
N ARG A 190 45.14 -32.12 -14.74
CA ARG A 190 46.52 -32.50 -15.13
C ARG A 190 47.55 -31.79 -14.27
#